data_AF-A0A377FPY5-F1
#
_entry.id   AF-A0A377FPY5-F1
#
_cell.length_a   1.000
_cell.length_b   1.000
_cell.length_c   1.000
_cell.angle_alpha   90.00
_cell.angle_beta   90.00
_cell.angle_gamma   90.00
#
_symmetry.space_group_name_H-M   'P 1'
#
loop_
_entity.id
_entity.type
_entity.pdbx_description
1 polymer ?
#
loop_
_entity_poly.entity_id
_entity_poly.type
_entity_poly.pdbx_seq_one_letter_code
_entity_poly.pdbx_strand_id
1 'polypeptide(L)' 'MARFLPALMVVLIVGNLLTILGLTTNLAPVIARLFLIGGPTLTVLAAVSIVVIVLKAKRG' A
#
# COMPACT_ATOMS: atom_id res chain seq x y z
N MET A 1 -11.96 -10.85 11.90
CA MET A 1 -11.25 -9.66 11.36
C MET A 1 -9.76 -9.88 11.12
N ALA A 2 -9.04 -10.66 11.94
CA ALA A 2 -7.59 -10.92 11.77
C ALA A 2 -7.18 -11.59 10.44
N ARG A 3 -8.11 -12.26 9.74
CA ARG A 3 -7.84 -12.93 8.45
C ARG A 3 -7.46 -11.98 7.31
N PHE A 4 -7.81 -10.68 7.41
CA PHE A 4 -7.50 -9.68 6.39
C PHE A 4 -6.17 -8.95 6.62
N LEU A 5 -5.60 -9.05 7.82
CA LEU A 5 -4.31 -8.43 8.14
C LEU A 5 -3.17 -8.90 7.22
N PRO A 6 -3.00 -10.22 6.95
CA PRO A 6 -1.96 -10.70 6.06
C PRO A 6 -2.09 -10.14 4.64
N ALA A 7 -3.32 -10.06 4.11
CA ALA A 7 -3.58 -9.49 2.80
C ALA A 7 -3.23 -7.99 2.75
N LEU A 8 -3.58 -7.24 3.78
CA LEU A 8 -3.25 -5.81 3.87
C LEU A 8 -1.73 -5.57 4.00
N MET A 9 -1.02 -6.46 4.71
CA MET A 9 0.44 -6.42 4.75
C MET A 9 1.07 -6.66 3.38
N VAL A 10 0.52 -7.60 2.59
CA VAL A 10 0.95 -7.80 1.20
C VAL A 10 0.71 -6.54 0.37
N VAL A 11 -0.45 -5.88 0.52
CA VAL A 11 -0.73 -4.62 -0.20
C VAL A 11 0.26 -3.51 0.18
N LEU A 12 0.64 -3.40 1.46
CA LEU A 12 1.69 -2.47 1.90
C LEU A 12 3.03 -2.77 1.23
N ILE A 13 3.43 -4.04 1.17
CA ILE A 13 4.68 -4.45 0.54
C ILE A 13 4.65 -4.10 -0.96
N VAL A 14 3.56 -4.46 -1.64
CA VAL A 14 3.39 -4.18 -3.07
C VAL A 14 3.41 -2.67 -3.35
N GLY A 15 2.67 -1.86 -2.59
CA GLY A 15 2.64 -0.40 -2.77
C GLY A 15 4.03 0.24 -2.62
N ASN A 16 4.81 -0.21 -1.65
CA ASN A 16 6.19 0.23 -1.48
C ASN A 16 7.10 -0.21 -2.64
N LEU A 17 6.99 -1.46 -3.10
CA LEU A 17 7.77 -1.95 -4.24
C LEU A 17 7.45 -1.18 -5.52
N LEU A 18 6.18 -0.86 -5.77
CA LEU A 18 5.78 -0.01 -6.90
C LEU A 18 6.42 1.38 -6.81
N THR A 19 6.42 1.98 -5.63
CA THR A 19 7.06 3.29 -5.40
C THR A 19 8.56 3.23 -5.68
N ILE A 20 9.25 2.21 -5.17
CA ILE A 20 10.68 1.98 -5.41
C ILE A 20 10.94 1.78 -6.91
N LEU A 21 10.10 0.98 -7.59
CA LEU A 21 10.23 0.76 -9.02
C LEU A 21 10.12 2.09 -9.79
N GLY A 22 9.11 2.89 -9.49
CA GLY A 22 8.92 4.21 -10.11
C GLY A 22 10.05 5.22 -9.84
N LEU A 23 10.78 5.08 -8.73
CA LEU A 23 11.94 5.92 -8.38
C LEU A 23 13.26 5.45 -9.00
N THR A 24 13.41 4.15 -9.25
CA THR A 24 14.70 3.52 -9.60
C THR A 24 14.83 3.12 -11.05
N THR A 25 13.72 3.00 -11.78
CA THR A 25 13.75 2.58 -13.19
C THR A 25 13.54 3.76 -14.14
N ASN A 26 14.28 3.74 -15.26
CA ASN A 26 14.08 4.65 -16.39
C ASN A 26 12.85 4.24 -17.22
N LEU A 27 11.70 4.18 -16.57
CA LEU A 27 10.41 3.96 -17.24
C LEU A 27 10.01 5.22 -18.01
N ALA A 28 9.14 5.03 -19.01
CA ALA A 28 8.48 6.15 -19.66
C ALA A 28 7.82 7.05 -18.59
N PRO A 29 7.88 8.40 -18.73
CA PRO A 29 7.50 9.32 -17.66
C PRO A 29 6.04 9.17 -17.21
N VAL A 30 5.15 8.74 -18.09
CA VAL A 30 3.75 8.44 -17.74
C VAL A 30 3.64 7.23 -16.82
N ILE A 31 4.40 6.17 -17.10
CA ILE A 31 4.41 4.93 -16.31
C ILE A 31 5.09 5.17 -14.96
N ALA A 32 6.19 5.94 -14.93
CA ALA A 32 6.83 6.35 -13.69
C ALA A 32 5.85 7.10 -12.77
N ARG A 33 5.07 8.05 -13.31
CA ARG A 33 4.03 8.77 -12.55
C ARG A 33 2.96 7.83 -11.98
N LEU A 34 2.52 6.83 -12.76
CA LEU A 34 1.55 5.85 -12.26
C LEU A 34 2.09 5.06 -11.07
N PHE A 35 3.37 4.69 -11.07
CA PHE A 35 3.99 4.00 -9.95
C PHE A 35 4.26 4.92 -8.75
N LEU A 36 4.71 6.15 -9.00
CA LEU A 36 4.99 7.15 -7.96
C LEU A 36 3.72 7.68 -7.28
N ILE A 37 2.56 7.59 -7.92
CA ILE A 37 1.28 7.97 -7.32
C ILE A 37 0.54 6.73 -6.80
N GLY A 38 0.48 5.66 -7.61
CA GLY A 38 -0.24 4.43 -7.29
C GLY A 38 0.35 3.66 -6.13
N GLY A 39 1.68 3.58 -6.05
CA GLY A 39 2.40 2.93 -4.95
C GLY A 39 2.06 3.53 -3.59
N PRO A 40 2.28 4.85 -3.38
CA PRO A 40 1.95 5.51 -2.13
C PRO A 40 0.45 5.47 -1.81
N THR A 41 -0.42 5.60 -2.82
CA THR A 41 -1.88 5.55 -2.62
C THR A 41 -2.31 4.19 -2.07
N LEU A 42 -1.80 3.09 -2.64
CA LEU A 42 -2.08 1.73 -2.15
C LEU A 42 -1.57 1.53 -0.72
N THR A 43 -0.37 2.05 -0.41
CA THR A 43 0.20 1.97 0.93
C THR A 43 -0.66 2.70 1.96
N VAL A 44 -1.13 3.91 1.65
CA VAL A 44 -1.99 4.71 2.54
C VAL A 44 -3.32 4.00 2.78
N LEU A 45 -3.98 3.50 1.73
CA LEU A 45 -5.25 2.79 1.86
C LEU A 45 -5.13 1.53 2.72
N ALA A 46 -4.06 0.75 2.53
CA ALA A 46 -3.81 -0.44 3.33
C ALA A 46 -3.52 -0.07 4.81
N ALA A 47 -2.71 0.96 5.06
CA ALA A 47 -2.41 1.43 6.40
C ALA A 47 -3.67 1.89 7.16
N VAL A 48 -4.51 2.71 6.52
CA VAL A 48 -5.79 3.16 7.10
C VAL A 48 -6.68 1.97 7.42
N SER A 49 -6.78 1.00 6.50
CA SER A 49 -7.58 -0.21 6.70
C SER A 49 -7.09 -1.04 7.90
N ILE A 50 -5.78 -1.20 8.08
CA ILE A 50 -5.20 -1.89 9.24
C ILE A 50 -5.54 -1.13 10.53
N VAL A 51 -5.35 0.19 10.56
CA VAL A 51 -5.66 1.01 11.74
C VAL A 51 -7.14 0.86 12.12
N VAL A 52 -8.05 0.94 11.16
CA VAL A 52 -9.50 0.75 11.41
C VAL A 52 -9.81 -0.65 11.94
N ILE A 53 -9.20 -1.69 11.38
CA ILE A 53 -9.38 -3.07 11.86
C ILE A 53 -8.89 -3.22 13.30
N VAL A 54 -7.71 -2.69 13.61
CA VAL A 54 -7.11 -2.76 14.95
C VAL A 54 -7.96 -2.00 15.97
N LEU A 55 -8.43 -0.79 15.62
CA LEU A 55 -9.29 0.01 16.49
C LEU A 55 -10.65 -0.68 16.76
N LYS A 56 -11.24 -1.32 15.74
CA LYS A 56 -12.45 -2.13 15.91
C LYS A 56 -12.20 -3.34 16.81
N ALA A 57 -11.09 -4.04 16.60
CA ALA A 57 -10.72 -5.20 17.41
C ALA A 57 -10.43 -4.85 18.88
N LYS A 58 -10.01 -3.61 19.17
CA LYS A 58 -9.79 -3.14 20.55
C LYS A 58 -11.09 -2.72 21.27
N ARG A 59 -12.15 -2.40 20.53
CA ARG A 59 -13.42 -1.90 21.07
C ARG A 59 -14.48 -3.00 21.30
N GLY A 60 -14.29 -4.19 20.72
CA GLY A 60 -15.11 -5.37 20.96
C GLY A 60 -14.39 -6.37 21.84
#